data_AF-U5BUE8-F1
#
_entry.id   AF-U5BUE8-F1
#
_cell.length_a   1.000
_cell.length_b   1.000
_cell.length_c   1.000
_cell.angle_alpha   90.00
_cell.angle_beta   90.00
_cell.angle_gamma   90.00
#
_symmetry.space_group_name_H-M   'P 1'
#
loop_
_entity.id
_entity.type
_entity.pdbx_description
1 polymer ?
#
loop_
_entity_poly.entity_id
_entity_poly.type
_entity_poly.pdbx_seq_one_letter_code
_entity_poly.pdbx_strand_id
1 'polypeptide(L)'
;MWNLLLIPQEFCALQGIEDPHLGYVYHTGVSLLGLENPTKEVGRLETPFFWPAHDWEKMGLVKSLLFLTGAILKDESRYIYYGAAHNRIGTVSLDLKELITEIKSNSHERKLQYR
;
A
#
# COMPACT_ATOMS: atom_id res chain seq x y z
N MET A 1 -10.01 -2.71 11.56
CA MET A 1 -10.66 -3.36 10.41
C MET A 1 -9.61 -3.50 9.31
N TRP A 2 -9.29 -4.72 8.89
CA TRP A 2 -8.28 -4.98 7.86
C TRP A 2 -8.91 -4.80 6.49
N ASN A 3 -8.25 -4.07 5.58
CA ASN A 3 -8.70 -3.97 4.19
C ASN A 3 -7.67 -4.62 3.27
N LEU A 4 -8.18 -5.45 2.37
CA LEU A 4 -7.40 -6.28 1.46
C LEU A 4 -7.62 -5.73 0.04
N LEU A 5 -6.57 -5.20 -0.59
CA LEU A 5 -6.62 -4.89 -2.01
C LEU A 5 -5.90 -5.99 -2.78
N LEU A 6 -6.63 -6.70 -3.63
CA LEU A 6 -6.09 -7.69 -4.55
C LEU A 6 -5.78 -6.99 -5.88
N ILE A 7 -4.52 -7.02 -6.31
CA ILE A 7 -4.16 -6.64 -7.68
C ILE A 7 -4.15 -7.93 -8.49
N PRO A 8 -4.90 -8.01 -9.61
CA PRO A 8 -4.95 -9.21 -10.42
C PRO A 8 -3.54 -9.68 -10.78
N GLN A 9 -3.25 -10.94 -10.41
CA GLN A 9 -2.13 -11.77 -10.82
C GLN A 9 -0.75 -11.54 -10.18
N GLU A 10 -0.54 -10.56 -9.29
CA GLU A 10 0.85 -10.21 -8.94
C GLU A 10 1.12 -10.01 -7.44
N PHE A 11 0.25 -9.39 -6.63
CA PHE A 11 0.45 -9.27 -5.18
C PHE A 11 -0.83 -8.78 -4.47
N CYS A 12 -0.79 -8.80 -3.13
CA CYS A 12 -1.86 -8.31 -2.27
C CYS A 12 -1.36 -7.22 -1.33
N ALA A 13 -2.09 -6.10 -1.24
CA ALA A 13 -1.83 -5.09 -0.22
C ALA A 13 -2.75 -5.32 0.99
N LEU A 14 -2.14 -5.37 2.16
CA LEU A 14 -2.79 -5.60 3.45
C LEU A 14 -2.73 -4.31 4.27
N GLN A 15 -3.88 -3.76 4.63
CA GLN A 15 -3.89 -2.58 5.48
C GLN A 15 -4.11 -2.94 6.94
N GLY A 16 -3.17 -2.52 7.79
CA GLY A 16 -3.20 -2.64 9.24
C GLY A 16 -3.49 -1.31 9.93
N ILE A 17 -4.05 -1.41 11.14
CA ILE A 17 -4.27 -0.27 12.04
C ILE A 17 -3.42 -0.55 13.27
N GLU A 18 -2.53 0.38 13.61
CA GLU A 18 -1.83 0.36 14.88
C GLU A 18 -2.36 1.53 15.73
N ASP A 19 -2.62 1.26 17.02
CA ASP A 19 -3.09 2.27 17.97
C ASP A 19 -1.98 2.61 18.97
N PRO A 20 -1.14 3.62 18.68
CA PRO A 20 -0.13 4.07 19.61
C PRO A 20 -0.69 5.21 20.49
N HIS A 21 -1.67 4.92 21.36
CA HIS A 21 -2.08 5.71 22.53
C HIS A 21 -2.41 7.23 22.36
N LEU A 22 -2.35 7.81 21.16
CA LEU A 22 -2.51 9.25 20.85
C LEU A 22 -3.23 9.51 19.51
N GLY A 23 -3.63 8.45 18.79
CA GLY A 23 -4.34 8.53 17.51
C GLY A 23 -4.00 7.33 16.60
N TYR A 24 -4.98 6.86 15.82
CA TYR A 24 -4.80 5.73 14.92
C TYR A 24 -3.80 6.08 13.80
N VAL A 25 -2.74 5.27 13.66
CA VAL A 25 -1.85 5.35 12.51
C VAL A 25 -2.13 4.15 11.61
N TYR A 26 -2.49 4.46 10.36
CA TYR A 26 -2.80 3.46 9.37
C TYR A 26 -1.55 3.11 8.59
N HIS A 27 -1.11 1.86 8.71
CA HIS A 27 0.00 1.32 7.95
C HIS A 27 -0.51 0.36 6.88
N THR A 28 0.04 0.46 5.69
CA THR A 28 -0.23 -0.53 4.64
C THR A 28 0.98 -1.43 4.53
N GLY A 29 0.81 -2.73 4.69
CA GLY A 29 1.79 -3.75 4.30
C GLY A 29 1.48 -4.31 2.91
N VAL A 30 2.46 -4.98 2.31
CA VAL A 30 2.27 -5.69 1.04
C VAL A 30 2.79 -7.11 1.17
N SER A 31 2.00 -8.05 0.69
CA SER A 31 2.31 -9.48 0.66
C SER A 31 2.23 -10.00 -0.76
N LEU A 32 3.24 -10.78 -1.14
CA LEU A 32 3.26 -11.56 -2.36
C LEU A 32 2.55 -12.89 -2.09
N LEU A 33 1.51 -13.21 -2.87
CA LEU A 33 0.74 -14.44 -2.72
C LEU A 33 1.06 -15.41 -3.86
N GLY A 34 0.92 -16.72 -3.60
CA GLY A 34 1.16 -17.75 -4.60
C GLY A 34 0.20 -17.66 -5.77
N LEU A 35 0.72 -17.69 -7.01
CA LEU A 35 -0.09 -17.61 -8.23
C LEU A 35 -1.06 -18.79 -8.38
N GLU A 36 -0.61 -20.00 -8.02
CA GLU A 36 -1.43 -21.22 -8.07
C GLU A 36 -2.35 -21.36 -6.84
N ASN A 37 -1.93 -20.80 -5.71
CA ASN A 37 -2.68 -20.86 -4.47
C ASN A 37 -2.51 -19.56 -3.66
N PRO A 38 -3.48 -18.63 -3.74
CA PRO A 38 -3.39 -17.33 -3.08
C PRO A 38 -3.52 -17.40 -1.56
N THR A 39 -3.84 -18.57 -0.97
CA THR A 39 -3.81 -18.74 0.50
C THR A 39 -2.38 -18.89 1.04
N LYS A 40 -1.40 -19.10 0.16
CA LYS A 40 0.01 -19.17 0.51
C LYS A 40 0.68 -17.81 0.30
N GLU A 41 1.17 -17.22 1.38
CA GLU A 41 2.06 -16.08 1.32
C GLU A 41 3.48 -16.56 0.94
N VAL A 42 4.03 -16.00 -0.13
CA VAL A 42 5.37 -16.35 -0.65
C VAL A 42 6.41 -15.25 -0.40
N GLY A 43 5.97 -14.10 0.14
CA GLY A 43 6.83 -13.02 0.59
C GLY A 43 6.02 -11.89 1.21
N ARG A 44 6.62 -11.12 2.10
CA ARG A 44 6.01 -9.94 2.71
C ARG A 44 7.04 -8.84 2.75
N LEU A 45 6.59 -7.61 2.53
CA LEU A 45 7.41 -6.45 2.79
C LEU A 45 7.56 -6.24 4.30
N GLU A 46 8.80 -6.14 4.79
CA GLU A 46 9.09 -5.97 6.22
C GLU A 46 8.70 -4.58 6.75
N THR A 47 8.75 -3.56 5.89
CA THR A 47 8.41 -2.18 6.23
C THR A 47 7.02 -1.79 5.72
N PRO A 48 6.37 -0.78 6.32
CA PRO A 48 5.14 -0.24 5.77
C PRO A 48 5.33 0.25 4.33
N PHE A 49 4.50 -0.25 3.43
CA PHE A 49 4.46 0.13 2.02
C PHE A 49 4.05 1.60 1.82
N PHE A 50 3.17 2.13 2.67
CA PHE A 50 2.57 3.44 2.48
C PHE A 50 2.25 4.12 3.81
N TRP A 51 2.52 5.42 3.88
CA TRP A 51 2.22 6.29 5.02
C TRP A 51 1.84 7.71 4.54
N PRO A 52 1.12 8.50 5.36
CA PRO A 52 0.80 9.88 5.03
C PRO A 52 2.08 10.73 4.95
N ALA A 53 2.43 11.17 3.74
CA ALA A 53 3.59 12.01 3.48
C ALA A 53 3.20 13.49 3.39
N HIS A 54 2.08 13.79 2.73
CA HIS A 54 1.64 15.14 2.43
C HIS A 54 0.66 15.71 3.47
N ASP A 55 0.63 17.04 3.61
CA ASP A 55 -0.25 17.70 4.59
C ASP A 55 -1.73 17.43 4.32
N TRP A 56 -2.12 17.34 3.05
CA TRP A 56 -3.50 17.02 2.66
C TRP A 56 -3.89 15.57 2.97
N GLU A 57 -2.91 14.66 3.14
CA GLU A 57 -3.15 13.28 3.59
C GLU A 57 -3.28 13.18 5.11
N LYS A 58 -2.65 14.11 5.82
CA LYS A 58 -2.67 14.21 7.29
C LYS A 58 -3.90 14.97 7.79
N MET A 59 -4.46 15.86 6.98
CA MET A 59 -5.55 16.75 7.34
C MET A 59 -6.88 16.37 6.67
N GLY A 60 -7.88 16.01 7.47
CA GLY A 60 -9.25 15.75 7.02
C GLY A 60 -10.14 15.28 8.17
N LEU A 61 -11.24 14.61 7.83
CA LEU A 61 -12.24 14.15 8.80
C LEU A 61 -11.66 13.11 9.76
N VAL A 62 -10.75 12.27 9.25
CA VAL A 62 -9.91 11.36 10.05
C VAL A 62 -8.46 11.64 9.71
N LYS A 63 -7.67 12.10 10.68
CA LYS A 63 -6.26 12.48 10.46
C LYS A 63 -5.41 11.25 10.16
N SER A 64 -4.41 11.43 9.30
CA SER A 64 -3.38 10.41 9.02
C SER A 64 -3.92 9.05 8.58
N LEU A 65 -5.10 9.06 7.94
CA LEU A 65 -5.72 7.88 7.37
C LEU A 65 -5.48 7.85 5.86
N LEU A 66 -4.91 6.75 5.40
CA LEU A 66 -4.90 6.37 3.99
C LEU A 66 -5.75 5.12 3.84
N PHE A 67 -6.35 4.90 2.67
CA PHE A 67 -7.13 3.69 2.41
C PHE A 67 -6.95 3.28 0.96
N LEU A 68 -6.33 2.14 0.70
CA LEU A 68 -6.17 1.66 -0.68
C LEU A 68 -7.51 1.17 -1.22
N THR A 69 -7.94 1.70 -2.37
CA THR A 69 -9.29 1.46 -2.93
C THR A 69 -9.28 0.71 -4.25
N GLY A 70 -8.21 0.86 -5.03
CA GLY A 70 -8.11 0.25 -6.34
C GLY A 70 -6.70 0.31 -6.87
N ALA A 71 -6.36 -0.61 -7.76
CA ALA A 71 -5.14 -0.51 -8.54
C ALA A 71 -5.43 -0.81 -10.00
N ILE A 72 -4.77 -0.09 -10.90
CA ILE A 72 -4.87 -0.31 -12.34
C ILE A 72 -3.52 -0.63 -12.94
N LEU A 73 -3.60 -1.50 -13.94
CA LEU A 73 -2.53 -1.87 -14.85
C LEU A 73 -2.65 -0.97 -16.07
N LYS A 74 -1.72 -0.02 -16.25
CA LYS A 74 -1.68 0.80 -17.46
C LYS A 74 -0.26 0.82 -18.00
N ASP A 75 -0.09 0.20 -19.16
CA ASP A 75 1.20 -0.03 -19.80
C ASP A 75 2.16 -0.81 -18.85
N GLU A 76 3.39 -0.33 -18.68
CA GLU A 76 4.35 -0.91 -17.73
C GLU A 76 4.19 -0.37 -16.30
N SER A 77 3.36 0.66 -16.10
CA SER A 77 3.17 1.29 -14.79
C SER A 77 1.97 0.74 -14.04
N ARG A 78 2.10 0.66 -12.71
CA ARG A 78 0.98 0.34 -11.82
C ARG A 78 0.57 1.60 -11.09
N TYR A 79 -0.73 1.89 -11.07
CA TYR A 79 -1.28 3.00 -10.31
C TYR A 79 -2.14 2.46 -9.19
N ILE A 80 -1.92 2.94 -7.97
CA ILE A 80 -2.74 2.63 -6.80
C ILE A 80 -3.52 3.89 -6.43
N TYR A 81 -4.84 3.76 -6.43
CA TYR A 81 -5.77 4.78 -5.95
C TYR A 81 -6.04 4.57 -4.48
N TYR A 82 -5.95 5.65 -3.72
CA TYR A 82 -6.19 5.62 -2.28
C TYR A 82 -7.04 6.79 -1.83
N GLY A 83 -7.95 6.55 -0.89
CA GLY A 83 -8.60 7.59 -0.12
C GLY A 83 -7.62 8.15 0.90
N ALA A 84 -7.65 9.46 1.11
CA ALA A 84 -6.90 10.14 2.15
C ALA A 84 -7.85 10.94 3.03
N ALA A 85 -7.66 10.81 4.35
CA ALA A 85 -8.36 11.55 5.39
C ALA A 85 -9.89 11.68 5.25
N HIS A 86 -10.55 10.69 4.62
CA HIS A 86 -11.97 10.69 4.23
C HIS A 86 -12.44 11.93 3.45
N ASN A 87 -11.53 12.65 2.79
CA ASN A 87 -11.85 13.89 2.08
C ASN A 87 -11.37 13.92 0.63
N ARG A 88 -10.35 13.15 0.28
CA ARG A 88 -9.66 13.22 -1.03
C ARG A 88 -9.30 11.83 -1.52
N ILE A 89 -9.07 11.74 -2.82
CA ILE A 89 -8.50 10.56 -3.47
C ILE A 89 -7.14 10.97 -4.05
N GLY A 90 -6.11 10.21 -3.73
CA GLY A 90 -4.76 10.33 -4.29
C GLY A 90 -4.44 9.16 -5.22
N THR A 91 -3.37 9.31 -6.00
CA THR A 91 -2.83 8.25 -6.83
C THR A 91 -1.32 8.18 -6.67
N VAL A 92 -0.79 6.98 -6.50
CA VAL A 92 0.66 6.72 -6.52
C VAL A 92 0.99 5.76 -7.64
N SER A 93 2.06 6.05 -8.39
CA SER A 93 2.60 5.12 -9.38
C SER A 93 3.81 4.38 -8.81
N LEU A 94 3.93 3.09 -9.10
CA LEU A 94 5.09 2.28 -8.72
C LEU A 94 5.55 1.36 -9.85
N ASP A 95 6.83 0.99 -9.79
CA ASP A 95 7.40 -0.10 -10.56
C ASP A 95 7.20 -1.43 -9.81
N LEU A 96 6.56 -2.38 -10.48
CA LEU A 96 6.27 -3.67 -9.88
C LEU A 96 7.50 -4.58 -9.75
N LYS A 97 8.40 -4.53 -10.74
CA LYS A 97 9.61 -5.35 -10.71
C LYS A 97 10.48 -4.94 -9.53
N GLU A 98 10.59 -3.64 -9.28
CA GLU A 98 11.28 -3.10 -8.09
C GLU A 98 10.62 -3.63 -6.80
N LEU A 99 9.30 -3.50 -6.66
CA LEU A 99 8.57 -3.99 -5.48
C LEU A 99 8.73 -5.50 -5.25
N ILE A 100 8.60 -6.33 -6.29
CA ILE A 100 8.78 -7.79 -6.17
C ILE A 100 10.22 -8.13 -5.80
N THR A 101 11.19 -7.41 -6.36
CA THR A 101 12.61 -7.59 -6.04
C THR A 101 12.87 -7.27 -4.57
N GLU A 102 12.30 -6.18 -4.06
CA GLU A 102 12.43 -5.78 -2.66
C GLU A 102 11.82 -6.82 -1.72
N ILE A 103 10.58 -7.27 -1.99
CA ILE A 103 9.90 -8.32 -1.20
C ILE A 103 10.72 -9.62 -1.18
N LYS A 104 11.43 -9.94 -2.27
CA LYS A 104 12.27 -11.14 -2.35
C LYS A 104 13.67 -10.97 -1.75
N SER A 105 14.13 -9.74 -1.53
CA SER A 105 15.51 -9.44 -1.10
C SER A 105 15.61 -8.92 0.34
N ASN A 106 14.49 -8.64 1.03
CA ASN A 106 14.45 -8.00 2.35
C ASN A 106 15.27 -6.70 2.42
N SER A 107 15.30 -5.93 1.34
CA SER A 107 16.02 -4.66 1.24
C SER A 107 15.11 -3.47 1.61
N HIS A 108 15.69 -2.34 2.04
CA HIS A 108 15.01 -1.34 2.89
C HIS A 108 14.78 0.04 2.25
N GLU A 109 15.15 0.29 0.99
CA GLU A 109 15.04 1.63 0.37
C GLU A 109 14.03 1.65 -0.78
N ARG A 110 13.02 2.54 -0.70
CA ARG A 110 12.05 2.77 -1.79
C ARG A 110 11.84 4.25 -2.10
N LYS A 111 11.66 4.56 -3.39
CA LYS A 111 11.20 5.87 -3.88
C LYS A 111 9.78 5.76 -4.44
N LEU A 112 8.81 6.37 -3.76
CA LEU A 112 7.45 6.51 -4.29
C LEU A 112 7.32 7.79 -5.12
N GLN A 113 6.66 7.70 -6.27
CA GLN A 113 6.35 8.86 -7.11
C GLN A 113 4.87 9.22 -6.97
N TYR A 114 4.61 10.29 -6.22
CA TYR A 114 3.27 10.84 -5.99
C TYR A 114 2.86 11.71 -7.19
N ARG A 115 1.60 11.60 -7.63
CA ARG A 115 1.01 12.39 -8.72
C ARG A 115 -0.34 12.99 -8.33
#